data_AF-A0AA96HNP1-F1
#
_entry.id   AF-A0AA96HNP1-F1
#
_cell.length_a   1.000
_cell.length_b   1.000
_cell.length_c   1.000
_cell.angle_alpha   90.00
_cell.angle_beta   90.00
_cell.angle_gamma   90.00
#
_symmetry.space_group_name_H-M   'P 1'
#
loop_
_entity.id
_entity.type
_entity.pdbx_description
1 polymer ?
#
loop_
_entity_poly.entity_id
_entity_poly.type
_entity_poly.pdbx_seq_one_letter_code
_entity_poly.pdbx_strand_id
1 'polypeptide(L)'
;MKLVEQIHNTLTATPRSLSKLNRESYIWLALYLVLALAVFGLVSAILMENEEHIRQAIFSYIFPNSWHGLAGWIEGFFFESQTKIVLVGMILSGSVIAASVLLFPLKEKCSAVYEVESGLSSGSTEEFPLLLQAVEETKLILLYLTAQLSILWIGYYPYAWASWLSSTLSILFLFYTFGLDLIAPTLQRHRIRYNTILKLLSKNTLLTLGFGCLFSLPMIGLGTIVVSIEDLSLVQMSSILFLLNILCITLAIPVGTYIAVQLFPDVKNTTPPSLTTRRWGYSCLALLLVVNLFFHGRLLQSFHHKSQFLKCEYQVDWDSFNLDTPGLSALFGGKSEIDFSFVLQVKNPTDFDLVVENSTLTLEQYGKEFAKVDLDEFSVRSGEVKNNTIHLKSKLDTEALSNFMNLLNGWDIKLEFELFPGIPFAVYVSE
;
A
#
# COMPACT_ATOMS: atom_id res chain seq x y z
N MET A 1 -3.68 -19.88 28.46
CA MET A 1 -2.46 -20.62 28.07
C MET A 1 -1.22 -19.94 28.64
N LYS A 2 -0.28 -20.71 29.18
CA LYS A 2 1.04 -20.20 29.61
C LYS A 2 1.92 -19.89 28.38
N LEU A 3 2.96 -19.07 28.58
CA LEU A 3 3.91 -18.68 27.52
C LEU A 3 4.51 -19.90 26.79
N VAL A 4 4.95 -20.90 27.56
CA VAL A 4 5.56 -22.13 27.02
C VAL A 4 4.57 -22.91 26.15
N GLU A 5 3.30 -22.95 26.53
CA GLU A 5 2.24 -23.59 25.74
C GLU A 5 1.98 -22.82 24.44
N GLN A 6 2.03 -21.48 24.46
CA GLN A 6 1.89 -20.67 23.24
C GLN A 6 3.01 -20.97 22.24
N ILE A 7 4.27 -21.03 22.72
CA ILE A 7 5.43 -21.36 21.88
C ILE A 7 5.34 -22.79 21.35
N HIS A 8 5.03 -23.75 22.23
CA HIS A 8 4.90 -25.16 21.86
C HIS A 8 3.81 -25.36 20.81
N ASN A 9 2.63 -24.77 21.01
CA ASN A 9 1.53 -24.87 20.08
C ASN A 9 1.93 -24.29 18.74
N THR A 10 2.43 -23.05 18.70
CA THR A 10 2.86 -22.36 17.48
C THR A 10 3.90 -23.16 16.67
N LEU A 11 5.00 -23.57 17.30
CA LEU A 11 6.16 -24.09 16.57
C LEU A 11 6.08 -25.59 16.29
N THR A 12 5.30 -26.33 17.09
CA THR A 12 5.34 -27.80 17.04
C THR A 12 3.97 -28.45 16.87
N ALA A 13 2.98 -28.11 17.71
CA ALA A 13 1.68 -28.76 17.65
C ALA A 13 0.89 -28.36 16.39
N THR A 14 0.98 -27.07 16.03
CA THR A 14 0.37 -26.44 14.86
C THR A 14 0.83 -27.09 13.55
N PRO A 15 2.13 -27.15 13.19
CA PRO A 15 2.55 -27.87 11.98
C PRO A 15 2.20 -29.36 11.99
N ARG A 16 2.33 -30.02 13.16
CA ARG A 16 2.00 -31.46 13.29
C ARG A 16 0.52 -31.75 13.14
N SER A 17 -0.35 -30.77 13.36
CA SER A 17 -1.80 -30.97 13.19
C SER A 17 -2.19 -31.30 11.75
N LEU A 18 -1.39 -30.88 10.77
CA LEU A 18 -1.57 -31.22 9.35
C LEU A 18 -1.40 -32.71 9.07
N SER A 19 -0.56 -33.42 9.85
CA SER A 19 -0.39 -34.87 9.67
C SER A 19 -1.60 -35.68 10.13
N LYS A 20 -2.59 -35.03 10.77
CA LYS A 20 -3.84 -35.65 11.25
C LYS A 20 -5.01 -35.45 10.30
N LEU A 21 -4.77 -34.89 9.11
CA LEU A 21 -5.81 -34.75 8.10
C LEU A 21 -6.31 -36.12 7.65
N ASN A 22 -7.62 -36.33 7.78
CA ASN A 22 -8.31 -37.51 7.29
C ASN A 22 -8.86 -37.27 5.87
N ARG A 23 -9.41 -38.32 5.26
CA ARG A 23 -9.80 -38.31 3.84
C ARG A 23 -10.82 -37.22 3.53
N GLU A 24 -11.84 -37.00 4.36
CA GLU A 24 -12.85 -35.98 4.06
C GLU A 24 -12.28 -34.57 4.22
N SER A 25 -11.47 -34.32 5.24
CA SER A 25 -10.74 -33.05 5.41
C SER A 25 -9.88 -32.73 4.19
N TYR A 26 -9.15 -33.72 3.63
CA TYR A 26 -8.39 -33.53 2.41
C TYR A 26 -9.28 -33.19 1.20
N ILE A 27 -10.43 -33.85 1.05
CA ILE A 27 -11.36 -33.56 -0.05
C ILE A 27 -11.88 -32.12 0.05
N TRP A 28 -12.29 -31.68 1.24
CA TRP A 28 -12.78 -30.31 1.43
C TRP A 28 -11.68 -29.27 1.27
N LEU A 29 -10.46 -29.53 1.75
CA LEU A 29 -9.31 -28.65 1.51
C LEU A 29 -8.94 -28.55 0.04
N ALA A 30 -8.96 -29.68 -0.69
CA ALA A 30 -8.72 -29.67 -2.13
C ALA A 30 -9.81 -28.90 -2.87
N LEU A 31 -11.08 -29.07 -2.45
CA LEU A 31 -12.21 -28.33 -3.03
C LEU A 31 -12.10 -26.84 -2.72
N TYR A 32 -11.70 -26.45 -1.50
CA TYR A 32 -11.37 -25.07 -1.14
C TYR A 32 -10.28 -24.51 -2.03
N LEU A 33 -9.16 -25.21 -2.18
CA LEU A 33 -8.04 -24.76 -3.00
C LEU A 33 -8.45 -24.57 -4.46
N VAL A 34 -9.13 -25.56 -5.06
CA VAL A 34 -9.55 -25.50 -6.47
C VAL A 34 -10.54 -24.36 -6.69
N LEU A 35 -11.54 -24.20 -5.83
CA LEU A 35 -12.51 -23.10 -5.97
C LEU A 35 -11.87 -21.74 -5.71
N ALA A 36 -10.97 -21.63 -4.74
CA ALA A 36 -10.24 -20.40 -4.49
C ALA A 36 -9.39 -20.00 -5.70
N LEU A 37 -8.61 -20.94 -6.24
CA LEU A 37 -7.82 -20.71 -7.45
C LEU A 37 -8.70 -20.40 -8.66
N ALA A 38 -9.86 -21.03 -8.81
CA ALA A 38 -10.78 -20.74 -9.90
C ALA A 38 -11.39 -19.33 -9.80
N VAL A 39 -11.93 -18.96 -8.63
CA VAL A 39 -12.55 -17.66 -8.40
C VAL A 39 -11.51 -16.54 -8.51
N PHE A 40 -10.41 -16.65 -7.76
CA PHE A 40 -9.39 -15.60 -7.76
C PHE A 40 -8.58 -15.60 -9.03
N GLY A 41 -8.32 -16.77 -9.65
CA GLY A 41 -7.69 -16.85 -10.96
C GLY A 41 -8.52 -16.18 -12.06
N LEU A 42 -9.85 -16.37 -12.04
CA LEU A 42 -10.75 -15.68 -12.97
C LEU A 42 -10.74 -14.17 -12.73
N VAL A 43 -10.84 -13.72 -11.48
CA VAL A 43 -10.77 -12.28 -11.14
C VAL A 43 -9.44 -11.68 -11.59
N SER A 44 -8.32 -12.35 -11.30
CA SER A 44 -6.99 -11.92 -11.73
C SER A 44 -6.88 -11.89 -13.26
N ALA A 45 -7.41 -12.88 -13.97
CA ALA A 45 -7.42 -12.91 -15.43
C ALA A 45 -8.20 -11.72 -16.01
N ILE A 46 -9.39 -11.43 -15.46
CA ILE A 46 -10.19 -10.27 -15.88
C ILE A 46 -9.44 -8.97 -15.60
N LEU A 47 -8.81 -8.83 -14.43
CA LEU A 47 -8.04 -7.63 -14.07
C LEU A 47 -6.84 -7.44 -14.99
N MET A 48 -6.13 -8.51 -15.35
CA MET A 48 -4.99 -8.47 -16.26
C MET A 48 -5.42 -8.16 -17.70
N GLU A 49 -6.50 -8.77 -18.19
CA GLU A 49 -7.03 -8.53 -19.54
C GLU A 49 -7.53 -7.10 -19.71
N ASN A 50 -8.08 -6.51 -18.64
CA ASN A 50 -8.60 -5.15 -18.64
C ASN A 50 -7.64 -4.14 -18.02
N GLU A 51 -6.39 -4.52 -17.76
CA GLU A 51 -5.41 -3.67 -17.05
C GLU A 51 -5.25 -2.33 -17.77
N GLU A 52 -5.06 -2.36 -19.09
CA GLU A 52 -4.89 -1.15 -19.89
C GLU A 52 -6.15 -0.27 -19.88
N HIS A 53 -7.35 -0.87 -19.95
CA HIS A 53 -8.61 -0.12 -19.90
C HIS A 53 -8.87 0.52 -18.54
N ILE A 54 -8.61 -0.20 -17.44
CA ILE A 54 -8.70 0.33 -16.08
C ILE A 54 -7.71 1.47 -15.90
N ARG A 55 -6.49 1.26 -16.38
CA ARG A 55 -5.39 2.23 -16.36
C ARG A 55 -5.76 3.50 -17.13
N GLN A 56 -6.24 3.36 -18.37
CA GLN A 56 -6.71 4.48 -19.20
C GLN A 56 -7.91 5.21 -18.58
N ALA A 57 -8.86 4.49 -17.97
CA ALA A 57 -10.01 5.12 -17.32
C ALA A 57 -9.60 5.99 -16.11
N ILE A 58 -8.65 5.51 -15.30
CA ILE A 58 -8.11 6.29 -14.17
C ILE A 58 -7.27 7.47 -14.69
N PHE A 59 -6.44 7.26 -15.70
CA PHE A 59 -5.52 8.29 -16.18
C PHE A 59 -6.15 9.35 -17.07
N SER A 60 -7.15 9.02 -17.87
CA SER A 60 -7.90 10.03 -18.64
C SER A 60 -8.62 11.03 -17.74
N TYR A 61 -8.98 10.61 -16.52
CA TYR A 61 -9.52 11.50 -15.50
C TYR A 61 -8.44 12.42 -14.87
N ILE A 62 -7.23 11.88 -14.68
CA ILE A 62 -6.17 12.54 -13.90
C ILE A 62 -5.22 13.38 -14.77
N PHE A 63 -4.88 12.92 -15.97
CA PHE A 63 -3.84 13.44 -16.86
C PHE A 63 -4.35 13.76 -18.27
N PRO A 64 -3.66 14.63 -19.03
CA PRO A 64 -3.96 14.87 -20.44
C PRO A 64 -3.50 13.69 -21.32
N ASN A 65 -4.16 13.50 -22.47
CA ASN A 65 -3.91 12.38 -23.40
C ASN A 65 -2.43 12.26 -23.83
N SER A 66 -1.73 13.38 -24.01
CA SER A 66 -0.31 13.44 -24.40
C SER A 66 0.66 12.92 -23.31
N TRP A 67 0.21 12.81 -22.06
CA TRP A 67 1.03 12.41 -20.91
C TRP A 67 0.65 11.02 -20.37
N HIS A 68 -0.21 10.27 -21.08
CA HIS A 68 -0.55 8.91 -20.67
C HIS A 68 0.64 7.94 -20.71
N GLY A 69 1.75 8.29 -21.39
CA GLY A 69 3.03 7.58 -21.29
C GLY A 69 3.71 7.74 -19.92
N LEU A 70 3.40 8.82 -19.19
CA LEU A 70 3.87 9.08 -17.82
C LEU A 70 2.96 8.45 -16.76
N ALA A 71 1.97 7.65 -17.15
CA ALA A 71 1.15 6.78 -16.30
C ALA A 71 1.92 6.00 -15.21
N GLY A 72 3.12 5.53 -15.56
CA GLY A 72 4.00 4.81 -14.64
C GLY A 72 4.44 5.64 -13.41
N TRP A 73 4.21 6.95 -13.42
CA TRP A 73 4.63 7.87 -12.36
C TRP A 73 3.76 7.90 -11.12
N ILE A 74 2.43 7.75 -11.25
CA ILE A 74 1.56 7.67 -10.06
C ILE A 74 1.74 6.32 -9.38
N GLU A 75 1.83 5.29 -10.21
CA GLU A 75 2.23 3.96 -9.76
C GLU A 75 3.59 4.08 -9.07
N GLY A 76 4.59 4.67 -9.73
CA GLY A 76 5.89 5.03 -9.19
C GLY A 76 5.80 5.75 -7.84
N PHE A 77 5.04 6.84 -7.70
CA PHE A 77 4.91 7.53 -6.42
C PHE A 77 4.28 6.68 -5.33
N PHE A 78 3.17 5.99 -5.59
CA PHE A 78 2.55 5.13 -4.57
C PHE A 78 3.48 3.96 -4.18
N PHE A 79 4.31 3.50 -5.11
CA PHE A 79 5.23 2.38 -4.90
C PHE A 79 6.56 2.76 -4.29
N GLU A 80 7.18 3.85 -4.74
CA GLU A 80 8.44 4.40 -4.27
C GLU A 80 8.26 5.07 -2.91
N SER A 81 7.10 5.68 -2.65
CA SER A 81 6.79 6.24 -1.34
C SER A 81 6.55 5.17 -0.28
N GLN A 82 6.27 3.92 -0.67
CA GLN A 82 6.08 2.82 0.27
C GLN A 82 7.27 1.88 0.25
N THR A 83 7.57 1.26 1.39
CA THR A 83 8.53 0.15 1.34
C THR A 83 7.88 -1.03 0.60
N LYS A 84 8.67 -1.77 -0.17
CA LYS A 84 8.22 -3.01 -0.83
C LYS A 84 7.49 -3.96 0.14
N ILE A 85 7.95 -3.99 1.40
CA ILE A 85 7.36 -4.78 2.48
C ILE A 85 5.93 -4.32 2.82
N VAL A 86 5.67 -3.01 2.87
CA VAL A 86 4.33 -2.49 3.14
C VAL A 86 3.35 -2.90 2.05
N LEU A 87 3.76 -2.82 0.78
CA LEU A 87 2.95 -3.23 -0.37
C LEU A 87 2.66 -4.73 -0.38
N VAL A 88 3.69 -5.56 -0.17
CA VAL A 88 3.53 -7.02 -0.02
C VAL A 88 2.58 -7.32 1.13
N GLY A 89 2.76 -6.68 2.29
CA GLY A 89 1.89 -6.85 3.44
C GLY A 89 0.42 -6.49 3.15
N MET A 90 0.19 -5.41 2.40
CA MET A 90 -1.14 -4.98 1.96
C MET A 90 -1.79 -6.00 1.02
N ILE A 91 -1.08 -6.48 0.01
CA ILE A 91 -1.58 -7.47 -0.96
C ILE A 91 -1.92 -8.78 -0.25
N LEU A 92 -1.01 -9.28 0.58
CA LEU A 92 -1.20 -10.52 1.33
C LEU A 92 -2.36 -10.41 2.31
N SER A 93 -2.45 -9.33 3.09
CA SER A 93 -3.55 -9.14 4.04
C SER A 93 -4.89 -8.93 3.33
N GLY A 94 -4.89 -8.19 2.21
CA GLY A 94 -6.06 -8.00 1.37
C GLY A 94 -6.57 -9.33 0.81
N SER A 95 -5.66 -10.22 0.42
CA SER A 95 -6.03 -11.56 -0.07
C SER A 95 -6.65 -12.46 1.00
N VAL A 96 -6.18 -12.37 2.25
CA VAL A 96 -6.80 -13.08 3.38
C VAL A 96 -8.25 -12.62 3.55
N ILE A 97 -8.50 -11.31 3.56
CA ILE A 97 -9.84 -10.77 3.78
C ILE A 97 -10.76 -11.06 2.60
N ALA A 98 -10.27 -10.91 1.37
CA ALA A 98 -11.04 -11.25 0.18
C ALA A 98 -11.42 -12.73 0.17
N ALA A 99 -10.49 -13.63 0.50
CA ALA A 99 -10.78 -15.05 0.68
C ALA A 99 -11.81 -15.29 1.78
N SER A 100 -11.72 -14.56 2.89
CA SER A 100 -12.68 -14.67 3.99
C SER A 100 -14.07 -14.23 3.62
N VAL A 101 -14.23 -13.14 2.87
CA VAL A 101 -15.56 -12.66 2.47
C VAL A 101 -16.17 -13.57 1.41
N LEU A 102 -15.40 -13.96 0.39
CA LEU A 102 -15.93 -14.68 -0.77
C LEU A 102 -16.05 -16.19 -0.53
N LEU A 103 -15.17 -16.77 0.27
CA LEU A 103 -15.10 -18.21 0.50
C LEU A 103 -15.43 -18.60 1.94
N PHE A 104 -16.03 -17.68 2.73
CA PHE A 104 -16.42 -17.95 4.12
C PHE A 104 -17.13 -19.30 4.32
N PRO A 105 -18.20 -19.63 3.56
CA PRO A 105 -18.97 -20.85 3.83
C PRO A 105 -18.14 -22.11 3.62
N LEU A 106 -17.22 -22.06 2.65
CA LEU A 106 -16.36 -23.17 2.31
C LEU A 106 -15.22 -23.31 3.32
N LYS A 107 -14.60 -22.19 3.72
CA LYS A 107 -13.61 -22.14 4.80
C LYS A 107 -14.19 -22.73 6.08
N GLU A 108 -15.42 -22.33 6.43
CA GLU A 108 -16.13 -22.81 7.61
C GLU A 108 -16.44 -24.30 7.52
N LYS A 109 -16.90 -24.78 6.36
CA LYS A 109 -17.14 -26.22 6.15
C LYS A 109 -15.87 -27.06 6.29
N CYS A 110 -14.75 -26.59 5.74
CA CYS A 110 -13.45 -27.25 5.88
C CYS A 110 -13.03 -27.34 7.35
N SER A 111 -13.16 -26.24 8.08
CA SER A 111 -12.88 -26.19 9.52
C SER A 111 -13.76 -27.17 10.31
N ALA A 112 -15.06 -27.24 10.00
CA ALA A 112 -16.00 -28.13 10.68
C ALA A 112 -15.70 -29.62 10.46
N VAL A 113 -15.41 -30.01 9.22
CA VAL A 113 -15.05 -31.41 8.91
C VAL A 113 -13.76 -31.80 9.62
N TYR A 114 -12.75 -30.93 9.59
CA TYR A 114 -11.48 -31.17 10.27
C TYR A 114 -11.64 -31.34 11.79
N GLU A 115 -12.44 -30.49 12.42
CA GLU A 115 -12.72 -30.54 13.86
C GLU A 115 -13.32 -31.89 14.27
N VAL A 116 -14.34 -32.35 13.55
CA VAL A 116 -15.01 -33.63 13.81
C VAL A 116 -14.08 -34.81 13.57
N GLU A 117 -13.43 -34.86 12.41
CA GLU A 117 -12.55 -35.98 12.03
C GLU A 117 -11.32 -36.11 12.93
N SER A 118 -10.81 -34.99 13.43
CA SER A 118 -9.65 -34.97 14.34
C SER A 118 -10.01 -35.28 15.79
N GLY A 119 -11.29 -35.56 16.08
CA GLY A 119 -11.78 -35.82 17.43
C GLY A 119 -11.62 -34.62 18.37
N LEU A 120 -11.65 -33.40 17.82
CA LEU A 120 -11.49 -32.18 18.60
C LEU A 120 -12.84 -31.83 19.24
N SER A 121 -12.97 -32.03 20.56
CA SER A 121 -14.23 -31.82 21.28
C SER A 121 -14.43 -30.36 21.69
N SER A 122 -15.01 -29.54 20.82
CA SER A 122 -15.32 -28.14 21.13
C SER A 122 -16.67 -27.93 21.84
N GLY A 123 -17.53 -28.94 21.86
CA GLY A 123 -18.94 -28.83 22.27
C GLY A 123 -19.89 -28.88 21.07
N SER A 124 -21.17 -28.64 21.31
CA SER A 124 -22.20 -28.59 20.25
C SER A 124 -22.09 -27.32 19.42
N THR A 125 -22.11 -27.45 18.10
CA THR A 125 -22.05 -26.31 17.18
C THR A 125 -23.32 -25.48 17.25
N GLU A 126 -23.15 -24.17 17.47
CA GLU A 126 -24.25 -23.20 17.55
C GLU A 126 -23.93 -21.98 16.69
N GLU A 127 -24.34 -21.99 15.43
CA GLU A 127 -24.02 -20.87 14.53
C GLU A 127 -24.82 -19.61 14.87
N PHE A 128 -24.20 -18.46 14.57
CA PHE A 128 -24.92 -17.18 14.52
C PHE A 128 -25.83 -17.10 13.29
N PRO A 129 -26.94 -16.35 13.34
CA PRO A 129 -27.69 -15.99 12.13
C PRO A 129 -26.79 -15.28 11.11
N LEU A 130 -27.02 -15.53 9.82
CA LEU A 130 -26.22 -14.97 8.71
C LEU A 130 -26.03 -13.45 8.78
N LEU A 131 -27.08 -12.70 9.14
CA LEU A 131 -26.98 -11.25 9.29
C LEU A 131 -25.98 -10.84 10.37
N LEU A 132 -25.96 -11.57 11.48
CA LEU A 132 -25.03 -11.29 12.57
C LEU A 132 -23.60 -11.69 12.19
N GLN A 133 -23.42 -12.78 11.43
CA GLN A 133 -22.12 -13.14 10.86
C GLN A 133 -21.61 -12.01 9.93
N ALA A 134 -22.44 -11.52 9.01
CA ALA A 134 -22.09 -10.41 8.12
C ALA A 134 -21.70 -9.13 8.89
N VAL A 135 -22.42 -8.81 9.98
CA VAL A 135 -22.08 -7.68 10.86
C VAL A 135 -20.74 -7.90 11.57
N GLU A 136 -20.46 -9.12 12.01
CA GLU A 136 -19.17 -9.48 12.61
C GLU A 136 -18.03 -9.34 11.59
N GLU A 137 -18.18 -9.86 10.37
CA GLU A 137 -17.19 -9.73 9.29
C GLU A 137 -16.97 -8.26 8.88
N THR A 138 -18.04 -7.46 8.84
CA THR A 138 -17.93 -6.02 8.53
C THR A 138 -17.03 -5.29 9.54
N LYS A 139 -17.05 -5.68 10.82
CA LYS A 139 -16.16 -5.09 11.83
C LYS A 139 -14.69 -5.42 11.55
N LEU A 140 -14.43 -6.65 11.10
CA LEU A 140 -13.08 -7.09 10.72
C LEU A 140 -12.57 -6.30 9.51
N ILE A 141 -13.41 -6.11 8.49
CA ILE A 141 -13.10 -5.29 7.31
C ILE A 141 -12.79 -3.84 7.71
N LEU A 142 -13.60 -3.23 8.58
CA LEU A 142 -13.38 -1.86 9.04
C LEU A 142 -12.09 -1.73 9.86
N LEU A 143 -11.78 -2.72 10.71
CA LEU A 143 -10.50 -2.78 11.44
C LEU A 143 -9.34 -2.83 10.46
N TYR A 144 -9.44 -3.69 9.45
CA TYR A 144 -8.43 -3.81 8.40
C TYR A 144 -8.21 -2.52 7.63
N LEU A 145 -9.27 -1.97 7.06
CA LEU A 145 -9.21 -0.75 6.28
C LEU A 145 -8.56 0.38 7.10
N THR A 146 -8.97 0.55 8.36
CA THR A 146 -8.46 1.60 9.23
C THR A 146 -6.97 1.41 9.54
N ALA A 147 -6.55 0.19 9.87
CA ALA A 147 -5.15 -0.12 10.16
C ALA A 147 -4.28 0.07 8.90
N GLN A 148 -4.72 -0.44 7.76
CA GLN A 148 -3.98 -0.35 6.50
C GLN A 148 -3.82 1.10 6.04
N LEU A 149 -4.88 1.91 6.11
CA LEU A 149 -4.80 3.35 5.80
C LEU A 149 -3.81 4.06 6.74
N SER A 150 -3.83 3.74 8.03
CA SER A 150 -2.89 4.33 8.99
C SER A 150 -1.43 3.96 8.68
N ILE A 151 -1.18 2.70 8.30
CA ILE A 151 0.14 2.20 7.93
C ILE A 151 0.65 2.89 6.67
N LEU A 152 -0.19 3.02 5.64
CA LEU A 152 0.14 3.72 4.39
C LEU A 152 0.43 5.19 4.65
N TRP A 153 -0.39 5.85 5.47
CA TRP A 153 -0.20 7.27 5.81
C TRP A 153 1.15 7.54 6.46
N ILE A 154 1.55 6.68 7.40
CA ILE A 154 2.89 6.75 8.01
C ILE A 154 3.97 6.53 6.94
N GLY A 155 3.75 5.57 6.03
CA GLY A 155 4.68 5.22 4.97
C GLY A 155 4.98 6.35 3.99
N TYR A 156 4.05 7.28 3.74
CA TYR A 156 4.26 8.37 2.78
C TYR A 156 5.36 9.37 3.17
N TYR A 157 5.73 9.43 4.45
CA TYR A 157 6.76 10.36 4.90
C TYR A 157 8.17 9.82 4.59
N PRO A 158 9.07 10.60 3.98
CA PRO A 158 10.39 10.17 3.53
C PRO A 158 11.41 10.05 4.69
N TYR A 159 10.95 9.81 5.92
CA TYR A 159 11.80 9.69 7.10
C TYR A 159 12.10 8.23 7.41
N ALA A 160 13.34 7.92 7.77
CA ALA A 160 13.76 6.55 8.11
C ALA A 160 12.90 5.92 9.23
N TRP A 161 12.51 6.71 10.24
CA TRP A 161 11.66 6.24 11.33
C TRP A 161 10.25 5.88 10.86
N ALA A 162 9.71 6.63 9.89
CA ALA A 162 8.37 6.43 9.34
C ALA A 162 8.33 5.16 8.50
N SER A 163 9.33 4.98 7.63
CA SER A 163 9.55 3.76 6.85
C SER A 163 9.72 2.50 7.73
N TRP A 164 10.52 2.59 8.80
CA TRP A 164 10.67 1.47 9.75
C TRP A 164 9.37 1.16 10.48
N LEU A 165 8.65 2.19 10.95
CA LEU A 165 7.41 2.04 11.70
C LEU A 165 6.30 1.45 10.82
N SER A 166 6.08 1.98 9.62
CA SER A 166 5.07 1.48 8.68
C SER A 166 5.35 0.02 8.30
N SER A 167 6.60 -0.31 7.99
CA SER A 167 7.01 -1.69 7.66
C SER A 167 6.78 -2.65 8.83
N THR A 168 7.18 -2.26 10.04
CA THR A 168 6.99 -3.07 11.25
C THR A 168 5.51 -3.27 11.55
N LEU A 169 4.71 -2.20 11.49
CA LEU A 169 3.27 -2.28 11.68
C LEU A 169 2.60 -3.15 10.61
N SER A 170 3.00 -3.04 9.34
CA SER A 170 2.48 -3.88 8.25
C SER A 170 2.72 -5.37 8.51
N ILE A 171 3.95 -5.76 8.89
CA ILE A 171 4.28 -7.15 9.19
C ILE A 171 3.49 -7.67 10.41
N LEU A 172 3.50 -6.91 11.51
CA LEU A 172 2.80 -7.30 12.73
C LEU A 172 1.28 -7.40 12.49
N PHE A 173 0.75 -6.47 11.71
CA PHE A 173 -0.66 -6.44 11.36
C PHE A 173 -1.03 -7.63 10.50
N LEU A 174 -0.27 -7.92 9.42
CA LEU A 174 -0.45 -9.12 8.60
C LEU A 174 -0.43 -10.40 9.44
N PHE A 175 0.55 -10.56 10.33
CA PHE A 175 0.62 -11.74 11.21
C PHE A 175 -0.61 -11.84 12.11
N TYR A 176 -1.02 -10.72 12.71
CA TYR A 176 -2.18 -10.72 13.58
C TYR A 176 -3.48 -11.00 12.82
N THR A 177 -3.70 -10.38 11.66
CA THR A 177 -4.90 -10.57 10.85
C THR A 177 -4.98 -11.98 10.29
N PHE A 178 -3.86 -12.55 9.84
CA PHE A 178 -3.81 -13.94 9.39
C PHE A 178 -4.22 -14.90 10.50
N GLY A 179 -3.72 -14.68 11.72
CA GLY A 179 -4.12 -15.47 12.89
C GLY A 179 -5.58 -15.26 13.29
N LEU A 180 -6.03 -14.02 13.36
CA LEU A 180 -7.42 -13.69 13.67
C LEU A 180 -8.39 -14.36 12.69
N ASP A 181 -8.11 -14.25 11.39
CA ASP A 181 -9.01 -14.69 10.33
C ASP A 181 -9.19 -16.22 10.24
N LEU A 182 -8.16 -16.98 10.60
CA LEU A 182 -8.18 -18.45 10.52
C LEU A 182 -8.48 -19.14 11.86
N ILE A 183 -8.33 -18.44 12.97
CA ILE A 183 -8.73 -18.92 14.30
C ILE A 183 -10.20 -18.54 14.60
N ALA A 184 -10.66 -17.38 14.14
CA ALA A 184 -12.00 -16.87 14.45
C ALA A 184 -13.16 -17.75 13.99
N PRO A 185 -13.18 -18.37 12.78
CA PRO A 185 -14.33 -19.11 12.27
C PRO A 185 -14.78 -20.21 13.23
N THR A 186 -13.84 -21.04 13.69
CA THR A 186 -14.12 -22.07 14.69
C THR A 186 -14.69 -21.47 15.98
N LEU A 187 -14.14 -20.37 16.49
CA LEU A 187 -14.67 -19.72 17.69
C LEU A 187 -16.07 -19.11 17.47
N GLN A 188 -16.33 -18.54 16.29
CA GLN A 188 -17.63 -17.97 15.92
C GLN A 188 -18.71 -19.04 15.80
N ARG A 189 -18.38 -20.25 15.31
CA ARG A 189 -19.28 -21.42 15.28
C ARG A 189 -19.80 -21.82 16.67
N HIS A 190 -19.09 -21.42 17.71
CA HIS A 190 -19.46 -21.63 19.11
C HIS A 190 -19.96 -20.34 19.78
N ARG A 191 -20.56 -19.43 19.00
CA ARG A 191 -21.16 -18.14 19.40
C ARG A 191 -20.24 -17.15 20.12
N ILE A 192 -18.94 -17.21 19.82
CA ILE A 192 -18.00 -16.24 20.37
C ILE A 192 -17.93 -15.05 19.42
N ARG A 193 -18.26 -13.84 19.91
CA ARG A 193 -18.23 -12.59 19.11
C ARG A 193 -16.80 -12.07 18.94
N TYR A 194 -16.52 -11.32 17.87
CA TYR A 194 -15.17 -10.80 17.59
C TYR A 194 -14.59 -9.99 18.74
N ASN A 195 -15.40 -9.22 19.46
CA ASN A 195 -14.90 -8.42 20.58
C ASN A 195 -14.25 -9.28 21.68
N THR A 196 -14.78 -10.49 21.89
CA THR A 196 -14.21 -11.47 22.83
C THR A 196 -13.04 -12.20 22.19
N ILE A 197 -13.13 -12.56 20.90
CA ILE A 197 -12.03 -13.19 20.14
C ILE A 197 -10.80 -12.27 20.13
N LEU A 198 -10.94 -11.01 19.77
CA LEU A 198 -9.85 -10.02 19.78
C LEU A 198 -9.20 -9.91 21.15
N LYS A 199 -10.00 -9.87 22.22
CA LYS A 199 -9.48 -9.85 23.60
C LYS A 199 -8.73 -11.13 23.95
N LEU A 200 -9.24 -12.29 23.53
CA LEU A 200 -8.63 -13.60 23.74
C LEU A 200 -7.29 -13.73 22.99
N LEU A 201 -7.26 -13.33 21.72
CA LEU A 201 -6.05 -13.37 20.89
C LEU A 201 -5.02 -12.34 21.38
N SER A 202 -5.45 -11.15 21.82
CA SER A 202 -4.58 -10.15 22.45
C SER A 202 -4.02 -10.61 23.82
N LYS A 203 -4.68 -11.56 24.50
CA LYS A 203 -4.14 -12.20 25.71
C LYS A 203 -3.12 -13.29 25.36
N ASN A 204 -3.23 -13.87 24.16
CA ASN A 204 -2.38 -14.93 23.64
C ASN A 204 -1.58 -14.44 22.41
N THR A 205 -1.04 -13.23 22.49
CA THR A 205 -0.45 -12.51 21.33
C THR A 205 0.66 -13.29 20.65
N LEU A 206 1.51 -14.00 21.41
CA LEU A 206 2.60 -14.77 20.80
C LEU A 206 2.10 -15.97 20.02
N LEU A 207 1.02 -16.61 20.46
CA LEU A 207 0.36 -17.67 19.69
C LEU A 207 -0.22 -17.11 18.39
N THR A 208 -0.94 -15.98 18.47
CA THR A 208 -1.57 -15.36 17.29
C THR A 208 -0.54 -14.85 16.29
N LEU A 209 0.43 -14.05 16.73
CA LEU A 209 1.50 -13.53 15.87
C LEU A 209 2.41 -14.64 15.37
N GLY A 210 2.74 -15.61 16.22
CA GLY A 210 3.59 -16.73 15.85
C GLY A 210 2.95 -17.62 14.79
N PHE A 211 1.64 -17.90 14.92
CA PHE A 211 0.88 -18.62 13.89
C PHE A 211 0.82 -17.83 12.58
N GLY A 212 0.50 -16.53 12.65
CA GLY A 212 0.50 -15.68 11.46
C GLY A 212 1.87 -15.61 10.79
N CYS A 213 2.93 -15.49 11.58
CA CYS A 213 4.32 -15.51 11.11
C CYS A 213 4.65 -16.80 10.37
N LEU A 214 4.28 -17.96 10.92
CA LEU A 214 4.56 -19.26 10.31
C LEU A 214 4.05 -19.37 8.86
N PHE A 215 2.87 -18.82 8.59
CA PHE A 215 2.24 -18.90 7.26
C PHE A 215 2.50 -17.68 6.38
N SER A 216 2.73 -16.51 6.98
CA SER A 216 2.91 -15.25 6.23
C SER A 216 4.38 -14.94 5.94
N LEU A 217 5.33 -15.34 6.79
CA LEU A 217 6.76 -15.02 6.60
C LEU A 217 7.33 -15.61 5.30
N PRO A 218 7.04 -16.88 4.91
CA PRO A 218 7.45 -17.39 3.61
C PRO A 218 6.88 -16.55 2.46
N MET A 219 5.64 -16.07 2.62
CA MET A 219 4.99 -15.24 1.62
C MET A 219 5.54 -13.82 1.54
N ILE A 220 5.98 -13.24 2.66
CA ILE A 220 6.71 -11.97 2.65
C ILE A 220 8.02 -12.15 1.88
N GLY A 221 8.76 -13.23 2.13
CA GLY A 221 10.00 -13.54 1.40
C GLY A 221 9.77 -13.66 -0.10
N LEU A 222 8.79 -14.46 -0.53
CA LEU A 222 8.41 -14.58 -1.93
C LEU A 222 7.90 -13.23 -2.51
N GLY A 223 7.14 -12.47 -1.72
CA GLY A 223 6.69 -11.13 -2.05
C GLY A 223 7.82 -10.18 -2.40
N THR A 224 8.86 -10.15 -1.58
CA THR A 224 10.02 -9.29 -1.85
C THR A 224 10.77 -9.68 -3.12
N ILE A 225 10.75 -10.97 -3.50
CA ILE A 225 11.33 -11.43 -4.76
C ILE A 225 10.45 -10.98 -5.93
N VAL A 226 9.14 -11.20 -5.86
CA VAL A 226 8.19 -10.82 -6.93
C VAL A 226 8.21 -9.31 -7.18
N VAL A 227 8.22 -8.48 -6.13
CA VAL A 227 8.28 -7.01 -6.24
C VAL A 227 9.68 -6.49 -6.62
N SER A 228 10.66 -7.38 -6.79
CA SER A 228 11.97 -7.04 -7.33
C SER A 228 12.14 -7.41 -8.80
N ILE A 229 11.10 -7.95 -9.43
CA ILE A 229 11.08 -8.21 -10.88
C ILE A 229 10.57 -6.93 -11.56
N GLU A 230 11.44 -6.27 -12.32
CA GLU A 230 11.17 -4.95 -12.93
C GLU A 230 10.07 -4.99 -14.01
N ASP A 231 9.88 -6.13 -14.67
CA ASP A 231 8.96 -6.28 -15.80
C ASP A 231 7.49 -6.54 -15.42
N LEU A 232 7.19 -6.70 -14.12
CA LEU A 232 5.83 -7.03 -13.67
C LEU A 232 5.05 -5.77 -13.30
N SER A 233 3.81 -5.66 -13.77
CA SER A 233 2.89 -4.60 -13.33
C SER A 233 2.34 -4.84 -11.92
N LEU A 234 1.78 -3.82 -11.26
CA LEU A 234 1.07 -3.98 -9.98
C LEU A 234 0.02 -5.09 -10.03
N VAL A 235 -0.77 -5.13 -11.10
CA VAL A 235 -1.86 -6.11 -11.23
C VAL A 235 -1.28 -7.53 -11.33
N GLN A 236 -0.20 -7.71 -12.09
CA GLN A 236 0.49 -8.99 -12.21
C GLN A 236 1.14 -9.42 -10.90
N MET A 237 1.91 -8.53 -10.26
CA MET A 237 2.53 -8.78 -8.95
C MET A 237 1.47 -9.17 -7.91
N SER A 238 0.39 -8.39 -7.83
CA SER A 238 -0.72 -8.65 -6.92
C SER A 238 -1.36 -10.00 -7.21
N SER A 239 -1.62 -10.32 -8.48
CA SER A 239 -2.22 -11.58 -8.90
C SER A 239 -1.36 -12.78 -8.51
N ILE A 240 -0.05 -12.73 -8.76
CA ILE A 240 0.90 -13.79 -8.40
C ILE A 240 0.90 -13.99 -6.88
N LEU A 241 1.06 -12.92 -6.10
CA LEU A 241 1.12 -13.01 -4.65
C LEU A 241 -0.19 -13.48 -4.03
N PHE A 242 -1.32 -13.04 -4.59
CA PHE A 242 -2.64 -13.48 -4.16
C PHE A 242 -2.80 -14.99 -4.38
N LEU A 243 -2.50 -15.49 -5.59
CA LEU A 243 -2.60 -16.91 -5.93
C LEU A 243 -1.67 -17.78 -5.10
N LEU A 244 -0.43 -17.33 -4.85
CA LEU A 244 0.49 -18.03 -3.97
C LEU A 244 -0.02 -18.05 -2.53
N ASN A 245 -0.57 -16.94 -2.03
CA ASN A 245 -1.06 -16.87 -0.65
C ASN A 245 -2.28 -17.77 -0.41
N ILE A 246 -3.09 -18.07 -1.43
CA ILE A 246 -4.19 -19.05 -1.31
C ILE A 246 -3.69 -20.42 -0.84
N LEU A 247 -2.49 -20.84 -1.24
CA LEU A 247 -1.88 -22.10 -0.78
C LEU A 247 -1.64 -22.05 0.74
N CYS A 248 -1.06 -20.95 1.23
CA CYS A 248 -0.81 -20.74 2.65
C CYS A 248 -2.12 -20.66 3.44
N ILE A 249 -3.12 -19.92 2.94
CA ILE A 249 -4.45 -19.83 3.56
C ILE A 249 -5.08 -21.22 3.67
N THR A 250 -5.08 -21.99 2.58
CA THR A 250 -5.67 -23.35 2.54
C THR A 250 -5.04 -24.24 3.62
N LEU A 251 -3.72 -24.29 3.69
CA LEU A 251 -3.00 -25.09 4.69
C LEU A 251 -3.24 -24.59 6.12
N ALA A 252 -3.50 -23.31 6.29
CA ALA A 252 -3.66 -22.71 7.60
C ALA A 252 -5.08 -22.87 8.18
N ILE A 253 -6.11 -23.21 7.38
CA ILE A 253 -7.48 -23.50 7.87
C ILE A 253 -7.52 -24.61 8.94
N PRO A 254 -7.03 -25.84 8.69
CA PRO A 254 -7.08 -26.92 9.68
C PRO A 254 -6.25 -26.58 10.92
N VAL A 255 -5.13 -25.91 10.70
CA VAL A 255 -4.20 -25.52 11.76
C VAL A 255 -4.80 -24.43 12.66
N GLY A 256 -5.45 -23.43 12.07
CA GLY A 256 -6.20 -22.41 12.79
C GLY A 256 -7.35 -23.00 13.60
N THR A 257 -8.03 -24.01 13.04
CA THR A 257 -9.06 -24.78 13.74
C THR A 257 -8.49 -25.51 14.96
N TYR A 258 -7.35 -26.19 14.81
CA TYR A 258 -6.66 -26.84 15.92
C TYR A 258 -6.31 -25.84 17.05
N ILE A 259 -5.75 -24.68 16.70
CA ILE A 259 -5.41 -23.62 17.66
C ILE A 259 -6.66 -23.09 18.36
N ALA A 260 -7.75 -22.84 17.62
CA ALA A 260 -9.00 -22.37 18.19
C ALA A 260 -9.52 -23.34 19.27
N VAL A 261 -9.40 -24.64 19.04
CA VAL A 261 -9.81 -25.66 20.01
C VAL A 261 -8.96 -25.60 21.29
N GLN A 262 -7.64 -25.42 21.16
CA GLN A 262 -6.76 -25.26 22.32
C GLN A 262 -7.07 -23.99 23.13
N LEU A 263 -7.70 -22.99 22.51
CA LEU A 263 -8.08 -21.73 23.16
C LEU A 263 -9.44 -21.80 23.89
N PHE A 264 -10.28 -22.82 23.68
CA PHE A 264 -11.59 -22.91 24.37
C PHE A 264 -11.53 -22.82 25.91
N PRO A 265 -10.56 -23.44 26.60
CA PRO A 265 -10.42 -23.26 28.05
C PRO A 265 -10.22 -21.79 28.44
N ASP A 266 -9.49 -21.03 27.62
CA ASP A 266 -9.27 -19.60 27.85
C ASP A 266 -10.49 -18.76 27.47
N VAL A 267 -11.29 -19.17 26.47
CA VAL A 267 -12.56 -18.52 26.11
C VAL A 267 -13.48 -18.47 27.33
N LYS A 268 -13.67 -19.61 28.01
CA LYS A 268 -14.57 -19.71 29.18
C LYS A 268 -14.17 -18.74 30.30
N ASN A 269 -12.87 -18.45 30.41
CA ASN A 269 -12.30 -17.52 31.38
C ASN A 269 -12.21 -16.08 30.88
N THR A 270 -12.54 -15.82 29.61
CA THR A 270 -12.44 -14.49 29.00
C THR A 270 -13.81 -13.82 28.99
N THR A 271 -14.03 -12.91 29.93
CA THR A 271 -15.25 -12.10 29.96
C THR A 271 -15.32 -11.17 28.74
N PRO A 272 -16.52 -10.93 28.19
CA PRO A 272 -16.69 -9.95 27.12
C PRO A 272 -16.23 -8.56 27.61
N PRO A 273 -15.72 -7.70 26.72
CA PRO A 273 -15.33 -6.35 27.10
C PRO A 273 -16.54 -5.57 27.63
N SER A 274 -16.28 -4.70 28.62
CA SER A 274 -17.31 -3.83 29.19
C SER A 274 -17.93 -2.94 28.11
N LEU A 275 -19.17 -2.48 28.33
CA LEU A 275 -19.84 -1.56 27.40
C LEU A 275 -19.01 -0.29 27.18
N THR A 276 -18.37 0.22 28.22
CA THR A 276 -17.50 1.40 28.18
C THR A 276 -16.28 1.15 27.31
N THR A 277 -15.57 0.04 27.52
CA THR A 277 -14.41 -0.35 26.69
C THR A 277 -14.81 -0.51 25.23
N ARG A 278 -15.96 -1.13 24.97
CA ARG A 278 -16.48 -1.32 23.61
C ARG A 278 -16.80 0.02 22.93
N ARG A 279 -17.44 0.96 23.65
CA ARG A 279 -17.75 2.31 23.12
C ARG A 279 -16.47 3.05 22.77
N TRP A 280 -15.47 3.05 23.65
CA TRP A 280 -14.18 3.67 23.39
C TRP A 280 -13.45 3.03 22.21
N GLY A 281 -13.41 1.70 22.14
CA GLY A 281 -12.79 0.99 21.03
C GLY A 281 -13.40 1.36 19.67
N TYR A 282 -14.73 1.34 19.55
CA TYR A 282 -15.40 1.74 18.31
C TYR A 282 -15.30 3.23 18.02
N SER A 283 -15.32 4.10 19.03
CA SER A 283 -15.16 5.55 18.83
C SER A 283 -13.75 5.87 18.33
N CYS A 284 -12.73 5.20 18.87
CA CYS A 284 -11.35 5.32 18.41
C CYS A 284 -11.20 4.83 16.98
N LEU A 285 -11.74 3.64 16.66
CA LEU A 285 -11.72 3.10 15.29
C LEU A 285 -12.41 4.04 14.31
N ALA A 286 -13.59 4.54 14.65
CA ALA A 286 -14.34 5.47 13.80
C ALA A 286 -13.60 6.79 13.60
N LEU A 287 -13.03 7.37 14.67
CA LEU A 287 -12.23 8.58 14.59
C LEU A 287 -11.01 8.38 13.69
N LEU A 288 -10.26 7.29 13.89
CA LEU A 288 -9.11 6.95 13.06
C LEU A 288 -9.51 6.76 11.59
N LEU A 289 -10.61 6.08 11.32
CA LEU A 289 -11.09 5.89 9.95
C LEU A 289 -11.43 7.24 9.30
N VAL A 290 -12.20 8.10 9.98
CA VAL A 290 -12.58 9.43 9.46
C VAL A 290 -11.34 10.30 9.22
N VAL A 291 -10.40 10.32 10.18
CA VAL A 291 -9.15 11.07 10.07
C VAL A 291 -8.31 10.57 8.88
N ASN A 292 -8.16 9.25 8.75
CA ASN A 292 -7.44 8.65 7.62
C ASN A 292 -8.11 8.96 6.28
N LEU A 293 -9.43 8.82 6.17
CA LEU A 293 -10.17 9.13 4.95
C LEU A 293 -10.05 10.61 4.58
N PHE A 294 -10.09 11.51 5.58
CA PHE A 294 -9.87 12.93 5.36
C PHE A 294 -8.46 13.21 4.84
N PHE A 295 -7.43 12.63 5.45
CA PHE A 295 -6.04 12.83 5.05
C PHE A 295 -5.73 12.25 3.66
N HIS A 296 -6.13 11.01 3.38
CA HIS A 296 -5.97 10.42 2.05
C HIS A 296 -6.80 11.17 1.00
N GLY A 297 -8.02 11.62 1.35
CA GLY A 297 -8.84 12.45 0.47
C GLY A 297 -8.19 13.78 0.14
N ARG A 298 -7.56 14.44 1.12
CA ARG A 298 -6.78 15.67 0.92
C ARG A 298 -5.53 15.43 0.09
N LEU A 299 -4.85 14.30 0.28
CA LEU A 299 -3.70 13.91 -0.53
C LEU A 299 -4.12 13.70 -1.99
N LEU A 300 -5.20 12.96 -2.25
CA LEU A 300 -5.75 12.75 -3.59
C LEU A 300 -6.22 14.06 -4.23
N GLN A 301 -6.84 14.96 -3.45
CA GLN A 301 -7.26 16.27 -3.93
C GLN A 301 -6.05 17.14 -4.29
N SER A 302 -5.02 17.17 -3.44
CA SER A 302 -3.79 17.91 -3.69
C SER A 302 -3.07 17.36 -4.92
N PHE A 303 -2.99 16.03 -5.02
CA PHE A 303 -2.46 15.35 -6.19
C PHE A 303 -3.21 15.75 -7.46
N HIS A 304 -4.55 15.70 -7.43
CA HIS A 304 -5.38 16.12 -8.56
C HIS A 304 -5.18 17.59 -8.93
N HIS A 305 -5.12 18.50 -7.94
CA HIS A 305 -4.94 19.93 -8.19
C HIS A 305 -3.56 20.23 -8.77
N LYS A 306 -2.51 19.65 -8.18
CA LYS A 306 -1.11 19.85 -8.62
C LYS A 306 -0.82 19.16 -9.95
N SER A 307 -1.50 18.05 -10.27
CA SER A 307 -1.41 17.44 -11.59
C SER A 307 -2.02 18.29 -12.71
N GLN A 308 -2.87 19.30 -12.40
CA GLN A 308 -3.36 20.23 -13.43
C GLN A 308 -2.25 21.11 -13.99
N PHE A 309 -1.15 21.33 -13.25
CA PHE A 309 0.06 21.98 -13.78
C PHE A 309 0.53 21.27 -15.05
N LEU A 310 0.50 19.94 -15.07
CA LEU A 310 0.93 19.14 -16.21
C LEU A 310 -0.01 19.23 -17.43
N LYS A 311 -1.18 19.87 -17.29
CA LYS A 311 -2.16 20.11 -18.37
C LYS A 311 -2.06 21.51 -18.97
N CYS A 312 -1.22 22.38 -18.42
CA CYS A 312 -1.04 23.73 -18.96
C CYS A 312 -0.20 23.72 -20.24
N GLU A 313 -0.41 24.72 -21.08
CA GLU A 313 0.41 25.00 -22.26
C GLU A 313 1.51 25.98 -21.88
N TYR A 314 2.76 25.64 -22.19
CA TYR A 314 3.95 26.42 -21.82
C TYR A 314 4.63 26.97 -23.07
N GLN A 315 4.87 28.28 -23.10
CA GLN A 315 5.60 28.94 -24.18
C GLN A 315 6.69 29.85 -23.61
N VAL A 316 7.94 29.63 -24.02
CA VAL A 316 9.06 30.48 -23.65
C VAL A 316 9.08 31.72 -24.55
N ASP A 317 9.12 32.90 -23.94
CA ASP A 317 9.36 34.16 -24.65
C ASP A 317 10.87 34.38 -24.81
N TRP A 318 11.43 33.91 -25.93
CA TRP A 318 12.87 33.97 -26.20
C TRP A 318 13.41 35.41 -26.28
N ASP A 319 12.56 36.40 -26.57
CA ASP A 319 12.98 37.80 -26.64
C ASP A 319 13.23 38.40 -25.25
N SER A 320 12.73 37.76 -24.19
CA SER A 320 12.91 38.17 -22.79
C SER A 320 14.14 37.55 -22.12
N PHE A 321 14.92 36.74 -22.85
CA PHE A 321 16.09 36.05 -22.31
C PHE A 321 17.19 37.03 -21.90
N ASN A 322 17.62 36.94 -20.65
CA ASN A 322 18.71 37.74 -20.09
C ASN A 322 19.73 36.83 -19.40
N LEU A 323 21.01 37.03 -19.70
CA LEU A 323 22.13 36.22 -19.19
C LEU A 323 23.08 37.14 -18.41
N ASP A 324 23.17 36.93 -17.11
CA ASP A 324 24.15 37.61 -16.26
C ASP A 324 25.36 36.69 -16.06
N THR A 325 26.44 37.01 -16.78
CA THR A 325 27.68 36.23 -16.74
C THR A 325 28.61 36.75 -15.65
N PRO A 326 29.21 35.87 -14.84
CA PRO A 326 30.15 36.30 -13.82
C PRO A 326 31.40 36.92 -14.47
N GLY A 327 31.94 37.96 -13.84
CA GLY A 327 33.16 38.62 -14.30
C GLY A 327 34.34 37.64 -14.42
N LEU A 328 35.23 37.88 -15.38
CA LEU A 328 36.39 37.04 -15.71
C LEU A 328 37.18 36.52 -14.48
N SER A 329 37.28 37.30 -13.40
CA SER A 329 37.96 36.92 -12.15
C SER A 329 37.28 35.76 -11.40
N ALA A 330 35.96 35.59 -11.51
CA ALA A 330 35.21 34.52 -10.85
C ALA A 330 35.28 33.19 -11.63
N LEU A 331 35.45 33.24 -12.95
CA LEU A 331 35.68 32.06 -13.80
C LEU A 331 37.01 31.37 -13.49
N PHE A 332 38.08 32.13 -13.20
CA PHE A 332 39.39 31.56 -12.81
C PHE A 332 39.46 31.12 -11.33
N GLY A 333 38.44 31.42 -10.52
CA GLY A 333 38.36 31.07 -9.10
C GLY A 333 37.74 29.70 -8.79
N GLY A 334 37.33 28.94 -9.82
CA GLY A 334 36.83 27.57 -9.68
C GLY A 334 35.38 27.41 -9.21
N LYS A 335 34.61 28.51 -9.09
CA LYS A 335 33.16 28.50 -8.83
C LYS A 335 32.49 29.65 -9.59
N SER A 336 32.12 29.42 -10.84
CA SER A 336 31.30 30.38 -11.59
C SER A 336 29.83 29.93 -11.57
N GLU A 337 28.98 30.73 -10.93
CA GLU A 337 27.53 30.63 -11.08
C GLU A 337 27.12 31.54 -12.23
N ILE A 338 26.37 31.01 -13.19
CA ILE A 338 25.73 31.80 -14.24
C ILE A 338 24.25 31.93 -13.88
N ASP A 339 23.74 33.16 -13.88
CA ASP A 339 22.34 33.46 -13.66
C ASP A 339 21.70 33.83 -15.01
N PHE A 340 20.61 33.17 -15.38
CA PHE A 340 19.83 33.54 -16.55
C PHE A 340 18.35 33.60 -16.23
N SER A 341 17.66 34.53 -16.86
CA SER A 341 16.23 34.72 -16.67
C SER A 341 15.49 34.81 -18.00
N PHE A 342 14.27 34.27 -18.03
CA PHE A 342 13.36 34.39 -19.18
C PHE A 342 11.91 34.40 -18.70
N VAL A 343 11.01 34.93 -19.52
CA VAL A 343 9.57 34.90 -19.27
C VAL A 343 8.97 33.63 -19.87
N LEU A 344 8.30 32.86 -19.02
CA LEU A 344 7.49 31.71 -19.38
C LEU A 344 6.02 32.12 -19.40
N GLN A 345 5.37 32.00 -20.55
CA GLN A 345 3.93 32.15 -20.68
C GLN A 345 3.27 30.81 -20.35
N VAL A 346 2.41 30.81 -19.34
CA VAL A 346 1.64 29.65 -18.90
C VAL A 346 0.18 29.91 -19.24
N LYS A 347 -0.36 29.13 -20.18
CA LYS A 347 -1.79 29.14 -20.50
C LYS A 347 -2.46 27.96 -19.83
N ASN A 348 -3.51 28.22 -19.06
CA ASN A 348 -4.28 27.19 -18.36
C ASN A 348 -5.56 26.85 -19.15
N PRO A 349 -5.59 25.76 -19.93
CA PRO A 349 -6.79 25.36 -20.68
C PRO A 349 -7.77 24.55 -19.81
N THR A 350 -7.45 24.27 -18.54
CA THR A 350 -8.29 23.43 -17.67
C THR A 350 -9.44 24.21 -17.06
N ASP A 351 -10.48 23.50 -16.61
CA ASP A 351 -11.63 24.09 -15.89
C ASP A 351 -11.30 24.48 -14.43
N PHE A 352 -10.05 24.32 -14.00
CA PHE A 352 -9.61 24.54 -12.63
C PHE A 352 -8.57 25.66 -12.56
N ASP A 353 -8.66 26.50 -11.53
CA ASP A 353 -7.60 27.46 -11.24
C ASP A 353 -6.33 26.71 -10.82
N LEU A 354 -5.19 27.13 -11.37
CA LEU A 354 -3.88 26.59 -11.03
C LEU A 354 -3.27 27.44 -9.92
N VAL A 355 -2.77 26.78 -8.89
CA VAL A 355 -1.90 27.39 -7.87
C VAL A 355 -0.64 26.56 -7.80
N VAL A 356 0.48 27.16 -8.20
CA VAL A 356 1.81 26.59 -8.08
C VAL A 356 2.40 27.16 -6.80
N GLU A 357 2.64 26.30 -5.83
CA GLU A 357 3.35 26.65 -4.59
C GLU A 357 4.86 26.71 -4.87
N ASN A 358 5.63 27.14 -3.87
CA ASN A 358 7.09 27.10 -3.95
C ASN A 358 7.56 25.70 -4.34
N SER A 359 8.12 25.61 -5.54
CA SER A 359 8.51 24.35 -6.17
C SER A 359 9.96 24.46 -6.62
N THR A 360 10.63 23.33 -6.73
CA THR A 360 11.99 23.29 -7.25
C THR A 360 11.99 22.58 -8.60
N LEU A 361 12.61 23.19 -9.61
CA LEU A 361 12.92 22.53 -10.86
C LEU A 361 14.43 22.32 -10.94
N THR A 362 14.85 21.06 -10.98
CA THR A 362 16.24 20.64 -11.07
C THR A 362 16.50 20.11 -12.47
N LEU A 363 17.51 20.65 -13.13
CA LEU A 363 18.04 20.11 -14.39
C LEU A 363 19.19 19.18 -14.05
N GLU A 364 19.06 17.90 -14.41
CA GLU A 364 20.07 16.89 -14.20
C GLU A 364 20.67 16.45 -15.55
N GLN A 365 21.97 16.20 -15.56
CA GLN A 365 22.67 15.61 -16.69
C GLN A 365 23.46 14.39 -16.24
N TYR A 366 23.16 13.21 -16.80
CA TYR A 366 23.77 11.93 -16.38
C TYR A 366 23.72 11.70 -14.85
N GLY A 367 22.61 12.08 -14.21
CA GLY A 367 22.40 11.96 -12.76
C GLY A 367 23.17 12.97 -11.89
N LYS A 368 23.74 14.03 -12.49
CA LYS A 368 24.36 15.16 -11.77
C LYS A 368 23.52 16.42 -11.93
N GLU A 369 23.24 17.10 -10.83
CA GLU A 369 22.58 18.42 -10.83
C GLU A 369 23.40 19.45 -11.61
N PHE A 370 22.83 19.98 -12.68
CA PHE A 370 23.41 21.03 -13.53
C PHE A 370 22.89 22.42 -13.16
N ALA A 371 21.59 22.52 -12.87
CA ALA A 371 20.95 23.76 -12.43
C ALA A 371 19.77 23.48 -11.53
N LYS A 372 19.49 24.43 -10.64
CA LYS A 372 18.34 24.39 -9.74
C LYS A 372 17.60 25.72 -9.84
N VAL A 373 16.29 25.63 -10.03
CA VAL A 373 15.35 26.75 -10.14
C VAL A 373 14.41 26.66 -8.98
N ASP A 374 14.35 27.71 -8.19
CA ASP A 374 13.24 27.87 -7.25
C ASP A 374 12.14 28.63 -7.99
N LEU A 375 10.98 27.99 -8.13
CA LEU A 375 9.78 28.58 -8.70
C LEU A 375 8.99 29.21 -7.56
N ASP A 376 8.89 30.53 -7.58
CA ASP A 376 8.05 31.28 -6.65
C ASP A 376 6.57 30.91 -6.82
N GLU A 377 5.81 31.08 -5.75
CA GLU A 377 4.36 30.85 -5.78
C GLU A 377 3.65 31.74 -6.82
N PHE A 378 2.88 31.11 -7.72
CA PHE A 378 2.02 31.83 -8.66
C PHE A 378 0.71 31.09 -8.94
N SER A 379 -0.34 31.85 -9.23
CA SER A 379 -1.64 31.32 -9.67
C SER A 379 -1.98 31.71 -11.11
N VAL A 380 -2.66 30.82 -11.83
CA VAL A 380 -3.18 31.04 -13.20
C VAL A 380 -4.63 30.57 -13.24
N ARG A 381 -5.58 31.48 -13.46
CA ARG A 381 -7.00 31.11 -13.48
C ARG A 381 -7.34 30.25 -14.69
N SER A 382 -8.44 29.51 -14.61
CA SER A 382 -8.98 28.77 -15.76
C SER A 382 -9.15 29.69 -16.98
N GLY A 383 -8.60 29.28 -18.13
CA GLY A 383 -8.62 30.03 -19.39
C GLY A 383 -7.65 31.22 -19.46
N GLU A 384 -6.89 31.51 -18.40
CA GLU A 384 -5.94 32.63 -18.35
C GLU A 384 -4.59 32.26 -18.98
N VAL A 385 -3.90 33.27 -19.52
CA VAL A 385 -2.48 33.23 -19.89
C VAL A 385 -1.71 34.15 -18.94
N LYS A 386 -0.71 33.62 -18.25
CA LYS A 386 0.11 34.39 -17.31
C LYS A 386 1.58 34.29 -17.68
N ASN A 387 2.25 35.43 -17.61
CA ASN A 387 3.69 35.55 -17.83
C ASN A 387 4.40 35.48 -16.48
N ASN A 388 5.26 34.49 -16.29
CA ASN A 388 6.09 34.35 -15.09
C ASN A 388 7.57 34.40 -15.49
N THR A 389 8.35 35.23 -14.80
CA THR A 389 9.79 35.29 -15.00
C THR A 389 10.45 34.15 -14.23
N ILE A 390 11.19 33.30 -14.92
CA ILE A 390 11.94 32.19 -14.35
C ILE A 390 13.40 32.62 -14.22
N HIS A 391 14.00 32.38 -13.06
CA HIS A 391 15.40 32.66 -12.76
C HIS A 391 16.17 31.34 -12.55
N LEU A 392 17.14 31.07 -13.40
CA LEU A 392 17.95 29.87 -13.38
C LEU A 392 19.38 30.19 -12.96
N LYS A 393 19.80 29.60 -11.85
CA LYS A 393 21.19 29.60 -11.41
C LYS A 393 21.82 28.27 -11.76
N SER A 394 22.78 28.32 -12.69
CA SER A 394 23.53 27.14 -13.13
C SER A 394 24.95 27.18 -12.56
N LYS A 395 25.41 26.04 -12.03
CA LYS A 395 26.82 25.85 -11.65
C LYS A 395 27.54 25.28 -12.85
N LEU A 396 28.27 26.13 -13.56
CA LEU A 396 29.05 25.70 -14.70
C LEU A 396 30.36 25.08 -14.23
N ASP A 397 30.46 23.77 -14.37
CA ASP A 397 31.75 23.08 -14.29
C ASP A 397 32.50 23.33 -15.60
N THR A 398 33.63 24.01 -15.53
CA THR A 398 34.42 24.42 -16.70
C THR A 398 34.93 23.22 -17.52
N GLU A 399 34.96 22.02 -16.95
CA GLU A 399 35.29 20.78 -17.68
C GLU A 399 34.18 20.37 -18.67
N ALA A 400 32.92 20.69 -18.40
CA ALA A 400 31.77 20.31 -19.22
C ALA A 400 31.74 21.01 -20.59
N LEU A 401 32.31 22.22 -20.69
CA LEU A 401 32.44 22.98 -21.94
C LEU A 401 33.39 22.33 -22.97
N SER A 402 34.30 21.45 -22.52
CA SER A 402 35.28 20.80 -23.40
C SER A 402 34.68 19.71 -24.30
N ASN A 403 33.47 19.21 -23.97
CA ASN A 403 32.79 18.11 -24.66
C ASN A 403 31.37 18.54 -25.09
N PHE A 404 31.29 19.56 -25.96
CA PHE A 404 30.04 20.15 -26.44
C PHE A 404 29.01 19.15 -26.99
N MET A 405 29.46 18.06 -27.64
CA MET A 405 28.55 17.02 -28.14
C MET A 405 27.89 16.18 -27.03
N ASN A 406 28.51 16.09 -25.84
CA ASN A 406 27.90 15.43 -24.69
C ASN A 406 26.96 16.37 -23.92
N LEU A 407 27.05 17.70 -24.09
CA LEU A 407 26.11 18.67 -23.51
C LEU A 407 24.70 18.59 -24.12
N LEU A 408 24.49 17.85 -25.20
CA LEU A 408 23.18 17.73 -25.85
C LEU A 408 22.41 16.47 -25.48
N ASN A 409 23.02 15.55 -24.71
CA ASN A 409 22.44 14.25 -24.38
C ASN A 409 22.28 14.06 -22.87
N GLY A 410 21.32 13.22 -22.48
CA GLY A 410 21.16 12.74 -21.09
C GLY A 410 20.63 13.79 -20.12
N TRP A 411 19.73 14.67 -20.59
CA TRP A 411 19.06 15.68 -19.79
C TRP A 411 17.77 15.15 -19.20
N ASP A 412 17.64 15.28 -17.88
CA ASP A 412 16.41 14.99 -17.15
C ASP A 412 15.96 16.26 -16.42
N ILE A 413 14.69 16.63 -16.60
CA ILE A 413 14.08 17.76 -15.86
C ILE A 413 13.28 17.19 -14.71
N LYS A 414 13.68 17.47 -13.48
CA LYS A 414 12.97 17.07 -12.27
C LYS A 414 12.22 18.25 -11.67
N LEU A 415 10.89 18.19 -11.65
CA LEU A 415 10.04 19.11 -10.90
C LEU A 415 9.67 18.50 -9.55
N GLU A 416 10.09 19.12 -8.45
CA GLU A 416 9.77 18.72 -7.08
C GLU A 416 8.77 19.69 -6.44
N PHE A 417 7.71 19.15 -5.84
CA PHE A 417 6.75 19.90 -5.02
C PHE A 417 6.20 19.02 -3.89
N GLU A 418 5.67 19.63 -2.84
CA GLU A 418 5.05 18.86 -1.74
C GLU A 418 3.61 18.52 -2.07
N LEU A 419 3.18 17.25 -2.01
CA LEU A 419 1.75 16.90 -2.16
C LEU A 419 0.96 17.21 -0.89
N PHE A 420 1.61 17.11 0.25
CA PHE A 420 1.08 17.42 1.56
C PHE A 420 2.26 17.83 2.43
N PRO A 421 2.08 18.63 3.50
CA PRO A 421 3.20 19.06 4.34
C PRO A 421 4.13 17.90 4.73
N GLY A 422 5.37 17.94 4.21
CA GLY A 422 6.41 16.93 4.44
C GLY A 422 6.31 15.63 3.61
N ILE A 423 5.42 15.56 2.62
CA ILE A 423 5.32 14.47 1.63
C ILE A 423 5.77 15.03 0.27
N PRO A 424 7.05 14.81 -0.11
CA PRO A 424 7.58 15.29 -1.38
C PRO A 424 7.03 14.49 -2.55
N PHE A 425 6.97 15.12 -3.70
CA PHE A 425 6.60 14.51 -4.96
C PHE A 425 7.49 15.08 -6.05
N ALA A 426 8.08 14.22 -6.86
CA ALA A 426 8.89 14.59 -8.00
C ALA A 426 8.15 14.22 -9.29
N VAL A 427 8.46 14.92 -10.38
CA VAL A 427 8.07 14.60 -11.76
C VAL A 427 9.32 14.75 -12.62
N TYR A 428 9.81 13.68 -13.23
CA TYR A 428 10.89 13.72 -14.22
C TYR A 428 10.22 13.80 -15.60
N VAL A 429 10.70 14.76 -16.40
CA VAL A 429 10.44 14.86 -17.82
C VAL A 429 11.78 14.56 -18.48
N SER A 430 11.91 13.34 -19.01
CA SER A 430 13.06 12.88 -19.80
C SER A 430 12.71 12.92 -21.29
N GLU A 431 13.61 13.45 -22.12
CA GLU A 431 13.52 13.36 -23.59
C GLU A 431 14.08 12.04 -24.15
#